data_AF-A0A7J7FZA6-F1
#
_entry.id   AF-A0A7J7FZA6-F1
#
_cell.length_a   1.000
_cell.length_b   1.000
_cell.length_c   1.000
_cell.angle_alpha   90.00
_cell.angle_beta   90.00
_cell.angle_gamma   90.00
#
_symmetry.space_group_name_H-M   'P 1'
#
loop_
_entity.id
_entity.type
_entity.pdbx_description
1 polymer ?
#
loop_
_entity_poly.entity_id
_entity_poly.type
_entity_poly.pdbx_seq_one_letter_code
_entity_poly.pdbx_strand_id
1 'polypeptide(L)'
;MDICSLNFIFFRLTTTTKVLKSGCGRRNSGSDTVAVAGCKGRSVTVASSLAAARADNFYYPPEWTPNQGSLNKFHGQHALRERARKIDQGILIIRFEMPYNIWCGGCNSMIAKGVRFNAEKKQVGNYYSTKIWSFSMKSACCKHEIVIQTDPKNCEYVIISGAQKKTEDYDVEDAETFALPADEERGKLADPFYRLEHQEEDLQKKKEAEPVLVRLQRVSDSRHSDDYALNKALRAQLRNQKKRVAEEELTSRKKGLGIRLLPLSEEDTATAARVKFSSKFDRNRKEKRALINATSIFPGSSGSSTSNARRLELESKRRKIKTSSASKLLVGGFKPSSWSACPVSSGGHKRT
;
A
#
# COMPACT_ATOMS: atom_id res chain seq x y z
N MET A 1 -38.51 -12.54 -50.87
CA MET A 1 -39.06 -11.19 -50.69
C MET A 1 -39.78 -11.21 -49.37
N ASP A 2 -39.29 -10.48 -48.38
CA ASP A 2 -40.10 -9.63 -47.52
C ASP A 2 -39.17 -8.86 -46.58
N ILE A 3 -39.45 -7.56 -46.53
CA ILE A 3 -38.68 -6.49 -45.92
C ILE A 3 -39.04 -6.45 -44.44
N CYS A 4 -38.06 -6.55 -43.54
CA CYS A 4 -38.26 -6.16 -42.15
C CYS A 4 -37.18 -5.17 -41.72
N SER A 5 -37.66 -3.94 -41.59
CA SER A 5 -36.99 -2.69 -41.31
C SER A 5 -36.10 -2.72 -40.05
N LEU A 6 -34.96 -2.06 -40.18
CA LEU A 6 -34.07 -1.67 -39.10
C LEU A 6 -34.82 -0.84 -38.03
N ASN A 7 -34.59 -1.17 -36.75
CA ASN A 7 -34.65 -0.21 -35.66
C ASN A 7 -33.58 -0.56 -34.62
N PHE A 8 -32.42 0.10 -34.72
CA PHE A 8 -31.36 0.01 -33.72
C PHE A 8 -31.59 1.12 -32.69
N ILE A 9 -32.13 0.74 -31.52
CA ILE A 9 -32.27 1.62 -30.36
C ILE A 9 -30.87 1.80 -29.73
N PHE A 10 -30.36 3.04 -29.79
CA PHE A 10 -29.08 3.43 -29.20
C PHE A 10 -29.29 3.73 -27.70
N PHE A 11 -28.90 2.80 -26.82
CA PHE A 11 -28.90 3.03 -25.37
C PHE A 11 -27.69 3.90 -25.00
N ARG A 12 -27.95 5.18 -24.75
CA ARG A 12 -26.94 6.20 -24.42
C ARG A 12 -26.71 6.21 -22.90
N LEU A 13 -25.73 5.45 -22.41
CA LEU A 13 -25.24 5.64 -21.03
C LEU A 13 -24.42 6.93 -20.93
N THR A 14 -24.99 7.93 -20.26
CA THR A 14 -24.31 9.16 -19.87
C THR A 14 -23.58 8.95 -18.53
N THR A 15 -22.27 8.72 -18.56
CA THR A 15 -21.43 8.82 -17.36
C THR A 15 -20.89 10.25 -17.23
N THR A 16 -21.42 10.97 -16.25
CA THR A 16 -21.02 12.33 -15.88
C THR A 16 -19.77 12.31 -15.00
N THR A 17 -18.59 12.49 -15.59
CA THR A 17 -17.36 12.76 -14.82
C THR A 17 -17.21 14.26 -14.60
N LYS A 18 -17.47 14.71 -13.37
CA LYS A 18 -17.18 16.05 -12.87
C LYS A 18 -15.66 16.29 -12.90
N VAL A 19 -15.19 17.23 -13.73
CA VAL A 19 -13.82 17.76 -13.65
C VAL A 19 -13.82 18.97 -12.72
N LEU A 20 -13.07 18.85 -11.63
CA LEU A 20 -12.77 19.91 -10.68
C LEU A 20 -11.93 21.00 -11.36
N LYS A 21 -12.49 22.21 -11.47
CA LYS A 21 -11.77 23.44 -11.86
C LYS A 21 -10.85 23.87 -10.73
N SER A 22 -9.53 23.68 -10.90
CA SER A 22 -8.53 24.45 -10.15
C SER A 22 -8.31 25.79 -10.85
N GLY A 23 -8.46 26.88 -10.09
CA GLY A 23 -8.49 28.24 -10.60
C GLY A 23 -7.19 28.70 -11.27
N CYS A 24 -7.35 29.49 -12.33
CA CYS A 24 -6.29 30.35 -12.85
C CYS A 24 -6.77 31.79 -12.72
N GLY A 25 -6.12 32.54 -11.83
CA GLY A 25 -6.41 33.94 -11.55
C GLY A 25 -6.07 34.84 -12.73
N ARG A 26 -6.94 35.80 -12.98
CA ARG A 26 -6.68 36.97 -13.84
C ARG A 26 -5.49 37.76 -13.29
N ARG A 27 -4.55 38.15 -14.17
CA ARG A 27 -3.77 39.38 -14.01
C ARG A 27 -3.67 40.11 -15.36
N ASN A 28 -3.85 41.42 -15.25
CA ASN A 28 -3.97 42.42 -16.31
C ASN A 28 -2.64 42.71 -17.02
N SER A 29 -2.79 43.24 -18.24
CA SER A 29 -2.04 44.32 -18.89
C SER A 29 -0.50 44.26 -18.93
N GLY A 30 0.03 44.37 -20.14
CA GLY A 30 1.42 44.75 -20.37
C GLY A 30 1.80 44.55 -21.81
N SER A 31 1.62 45.58 -22.62
CA SER A 31 2.41 45.81 -23.82
C SER A 31 3.88 45.68 -23.46
N ASP A 32 4.64 44.87 -24.18
CA ASP A 32 6.07 45.14 -24.42
C ASP A 32 6.54 44.37 -25.65
N THR A 33 6.96 45.17 -26.62
CA THR A 33 7.75 44.78 -27.78
C THR A 33 9.03 44.09 -27.33
N VAL A 34 9.30 42.89 -27.83
CA VAL A 34 10.62 42.27 -27.75
C VAL A 34 11.10 41.98 -29.17
N ALA A 35 12.10 42.75 -29.59
CA ALA A 35 12.91 42.47 -30.75
C ALA A 35 13.66 41.14 -30.54
N VAL A 36 13.57 40.23 -31.51
CA VAL A 36 14.44 39.05 -31.56
C VAL A 36 15.27 39.11 -32.83
N ALA A 37 16.57 39.31 -32.63
CA ALA A 37 17.59 39.18 -33.64
C ALA A 37 17.74 37.71 -34.09
N GLY A 38 17.93 37.52 -35.40
CA GLY A 38 18.68 36.38 -35.93
C GLY A 38 18.03 35.01 -35.83
N CYS A 39 17.15 34.68 -36.77
CA CYS A 39 16.91 33.29 -37.21
C CYS A 39 16.67 33.28 -38.72
N LYS A 40 17.73 33.01 -39.50
CA LYS A 40 17.63 32.67 -40.92
C LYS A 40 16.96 31.29 -41.05
N GLY A 41 15.92 31.19 -41.86
CA GLY A 41 15.56 29.93 -42.53
C GLY A 41 14.60 28.98 -41.81
N ARG A 42 13.44 29.46 -41.34
CA ARG A 42 12.26 28.60 -41.17
C ARG A 42 11.09 29.19 -41.94
N SER A 43 10.66 28.48 -42.98
CA SER A 43 9.37 28.74 -43.63
C SER A 43 8.28 28.57 -42.58
N VAL A 44 7.71 29.68 -42.12
CA VAL A 44 6.52 29.70 -41.30
C VAL A 44 5.39 29.20 -42.20
N THR A 45 5.06 27.91 -42.11
CA THR A 45 3.74 27.45 -42.55
C THR A 45 2.74 28.16 -41.64
N VAL A 46 2.10 29.20 -42.17
CA VAL A 46 0.97 29.88 -41.54
C VAL A 46 -0.11 28.82 -41.38
N ALA A 47 -0.18 28.22 -40.19
CA ALA A 47 -1.28 27.37 -39.81
C ALA A 47 -2.49 28.29 -39.62
N SER A 48 -3.31 28.41 -40.66
CA SER A 48 -4.62 29.03 -40.54
C SER A 48 -5.46 28.21 -39.55
N SER A 49 -5.55 28.75 -38.34
CA SER A 49 -6.27 28.22 -37.21
C SER A 49 -7.78 28.40 -37.38
N LEU A 50 -8.41 27.62 -38.27
CA LEU A 50 -9.87 27.63 -38.41
C LEU A 50 -10.49 26.33 -38.96
N ALA A 51 -9.87 25.18 -38.70
CA ALA A 51 -10.56 23.90 -38.86
C ALA A 51 -11.44 23.64 -37.61
N ALA A 52 -12.51 24.42 -37.43
CA ALA A 52 -13.54 24.09 -36.46
C ALA A 52 -14.31 22.87 -36.97
N ALA A 53 -14.46 21.83 -36.14
CA ALA A 53 -14.99 20.52 -36.53
C ALA A 53 -16.45 20.52 -37.04
N ARG A 54 -17.14 21.67 -36.97
CA ARG A 54 -18.44 21.99 -37.56
C ARG A 54 -18.49 23.46 -37.96
N ALA A 55 -17.63 23.86 -38.89
CA ALA A 55 -17.75 25.18 -39.49
C ALA A 55 -18.85 25.15 -40.56
N ASP A 56 -19.87 25.99 -40.42
CA ASP A 56 -20.94 26.13 -41.42
C ASP A 56 -20.45 26.89 -42.66
N ASN A 57 -19.35 27.62 -42.55
CA ASN A 57 -18.77 28.41 -43.63
C ASN A 57 -17.30 28.02 -43.86
N PHE A 58 -17.06 27.13 -44.82
CA PHE A 58 -15.72 26.91 -45.36
C PHE A 58 -15.40 28.03 -46.36
N TYR A 59 -14.19 28.58 -46.29
CA TYR A 59 -13.72 29.50 -47.32
C TYR A 59 -13.46 28.71 -48.61
N TYR A 60 -14.24 29.02 -49.64
CA TYR A 60 -14.03 28.53 -50.99
C TYR A 60 -13.29 29.62 -51.79
N PRO A 61 -12.13 29.32 -52.39
CA PRO A 61 -11.43 30.28 -53.23
C PRO A 61 -12.29 30.65 -54.45
N PRO A 62 -12.19 31.88 -54.98
CA PRO A 62 -13.05 32.37 -56.06
C PRO A 62 -12.89 31.59 -57.38
N GLU A 63 -11.77 30.88 -57.55
CA GLU A 63 -11.49 30.02 -58.71
C GLU A 63 -12.15 28.62 -58.60
N TRP A 64 -12.61 28.23 -57.41
CA TRP A 64 -13.22 26.93 -57.18
C TRP A 64 -14.68 26.94 -57.62
N THR A 65 -15.04 25.99 -58.49
CA THR A 65 -16.42 25.74 -58.88
C THR A 65 -16.90 24.39 -58.32
N PRO A 66 -18.18 24.24 -57.92
CA PRO A 66 -18.68 22.97 -57.36
C PRO A 66 -18.47 21.74 -58.26
N ASN A 67 -18.36 21.94 -59.57
CA ASN A 67 -18.10 20.89 -60.56
C ASN A 67 -16.70 20.27 -60.43
N GLN A 68 -15.73 20.99 -59.86
CA GLN A 68 -14.35 20.53 -59.66
C GLN A 68 -14.22 19.54 -58.47
N GLY A 69 -15.30 19.30 -57.73
CA GLY A 69 -15.35 18.36 -56.61
C GLY A 69 -14.95 18.99 -55.28
N SER A 70 -14.54 18.18 -54.31
CA SER A 70 -14.25 18.67 -52.96
C SER A 70 -13.08 19.66 -52.91
N LEU A 71 -13.10 20.58 -51.93
CA LEU A 71 -12.03 21.57 -51.71
C LEU A 71 -10.63 20.92 -51.62
N ASN A 72 -10.55 19.73 -51.01
CA ASN A 72 -9.32 18.96 -50.95
C ASN A 72 -8.78 18.57 -52.34
N LYS A 73 -9.68 18.16 -53.26
CA LYS A 73 -9.31 17.81 -54.64
C LYS A 73 -8.82 19.02 -55.42
N PHE A 74 -9.44 20.20 -55.20
CA PHE A 74 -8.99 21.47 -55.79
C PHE A 74 -7.57 21.84 -55.35
N HIS A 75 -7.24 21.64 -54.07
CA HIS A 75 -5.88 21.84 -53.55
C HIS A 75 -4.91 20.68 -53.88
N GLY A 76 -5.33 19.68 -54.65
CA GLY A 76 -4.51 18.50 -54.95
C GLY A 76 -4.18 17.62 -53.73
N GLN A 77 -4.92 17.77 -52.63
CA GLN A 77 -4.72 17.02 -51.39
C GLN A 77 -5.73 15.89 -51.25
N HIS A 78 -5.27 14.71 -50.82
CA HIS A 78 -6.17 13.63 -50.45
C HIS A 78 -6.86 13.94 -49.10
N ALA A 79 -8.14 13.59 -48.94
CA ALA A 79 -8.90 13.85 -47.71
C ALA A 79 -8.25 13.21 -46.47
N LEU A 80 -7.63 12.04 -46.63
CA LEU A 80 -6.92 11.33 -45.57
C LEU A 80 -5.44 11.71 -45.45
N ARG A 81 -4.95 12.66 -46.27
CA ARG A 81 -3.58 13.20 -46.26
C ARG A 81 -2.51 12.11 -46.16
N GLU A 82 -1.63 12.22 -45.16
CA GLU A 82 -0.49 11.33 -44.94
C GLU A 82 -0.86 9.87 -44.72
N ARG A 83 -2.09 9.62 -44.28
CA ARG A 83 -2.61 8.28 -44.05
C ARG A 83 -2.80 7.48 -45.33
N ALA A 84 -3.07 8.18 -46.43
CA ALA A 84 -3.32 7.61 -47.75
C ALA A 84 -2.09 7.65 -48.68
N ARG A 85 -0.88 7.84 -48.12
CA ARG A 85 0.37 7.87 -48.91
C ARG A 85 0.59 6.63 -49.78
N LYS A 86 0.03 5.47 -49.40
CA LYS A 86 0.15 4.19 -50.11
C LYS A 86 -1.19 3.69 -50.67
N ILE A 87 -2.14 4.59 -50.93
CA ILE A 87 -3.47 4.21 -51.40
C ILE A 87 -3.44 3.51 -52.77
N ASP A 88 -2.47 3.85 -53.62
CA ASP A 88 -2.25 3.23 -54.93
C ASP A 88 -1.94 1.72 -54.81
N GLN A 89 -1.37 1.31 -53.68
CA GLN A 89 -1.07 -0.09 -53.35
C GLN A 89 -2.22 -0.76 -52.57
N GLY A 90 -3.35 -0.07 -52.37
CA GLY A 90 -4.47 -0.51 -51.55
C GLY A 90 -4.18 -0.52 -50.05
N ILE A 91 -3.12 0.16 -49.61
CA ILE A 91 -2.67 0.18 -48.21
C ILE A 91 -3.10 1.50 -47.56
N LEU A 92 -3.88 1.40 -46.49
CA LEU A 92 -4.28 2.54 -45.67
C LEU A 92 -3.65 2.45 -44.29
N ILE A 93 -2.98 3.51 -43.85
CA ILE A 93 -2.45 3.55 -42.48
C ILE A 93 -3.63 3.77 -41.52
N ILE A 94 -3.77 2.98 -40.47
CA ILE A 94 -4.83 3.17 -39.46
C ILE A 94 -4.25 3.11 -38.05
N ARG A 95 -4.99 3.63 -37.08
CA ARG A 95 -4.69 3.38 -35.67
C ARG A 95 -5.42 2.12 -35.26
N PHE A 96 -4.65 1.08 -34.96
CA PHE A 96 -5.15 -0.23 -34.58
C PHE A 96 -4.86 -0.48 -33.09
N GLU A 97 -5.84 -1.00 -32.37
CA GLU A 97 -5.71 -1.38 -30.96
C GLU A 97 -5.60 -2.90 -30.87
N MET A 98 -4.65 -3.41 -30.10
CA MET A 98 -4.46 -4.85 -29.97
C MET A 98 -5.65 -5.54 -29.28
N PRO A 99 -6.26 -6.58 -29.88
CA PRO A 99 -7.48 -7.20 -29.35
C PRO A 99 -7.25 -8.08 -28.11
N TYR A 100 -6.08 -8.68 -27.97
CA TYR A 100 -5.69 -9.56 -26.86
C TYR A 100 -4.20 -9.43 -26.55
N ASN A 101 -3.76 -10.08 -25.47
CA ASN A 101 -2.36 -10.09 -25.04
C ASN A 101 -1.53 -10.97 -25.98
N ILE A 102 -0.37 -10.48 -26.42
CA ILE A 102 0.46 -11.12 -27.44
C ILE A 102 1.93 -11.07 -27.02
N TRP A 103 2.68 -12.14 -27.31
CA TRP A 103 4.14 -12.19 -27.23
C TRP A 103 4.76 -11.87 -28.59
N CYS A 104 5.66 -10.88 -28.63
CA CYS A 104 6.37 -10.56 -29.87
C CYS A 104 7.43 -11.64 -30.16
N GLY A 105 7.43 -12.21 -31.37
CA GLY A 105 8.35 -13.29 -31.74
C GLY A 105 9.84 -12.88 -31.85
N GLY A 106 10.14 -11.57 -31.88
CA GLY A 106 11.52 -11.09 -31.98
C GLY A 106 12.21 -10.83 -30.64
N CYS A 107 11.51 -10.18 -29.69
CA CYS A 107 12.10 -9.77 -28.40
C CYS A 107 11.39 -10.36 -27.18
N ASN A 108 10.43 -11.27 -27.39
CA ASN A 108 9.60 -11.90 -26.34
C ASN A 108 9.00 -10.90 -25.35
N SER A 109 8.82 -9.63 -25.76
CA SER A 109 8.13 -8.65 -24.94
C SER A 109 6.62 -8.85 -25.07
N MET A 110 5.92 -8.71 -23.96
CA MET A 110 4.46 -8.78 -23.95
C MET A 110 3.87 -7.47 -24.44
N ILE A 111 2.96 -7.58 -25.42
CA ILE A 111 2.09 -6.50 -25.88
C ILE A 111 0.73 -6.72 -25.23
N ALA A 112 0.33 -5.79 -24.37
CA ALA A 112 -0.97 -5.85 -23.71
C ALA A 112 -2.12 -5.54 -24.68
N LYS A 113 -3.31 -6.05 -24.34
CA LYS A 113 -4.57 -5.65 -24.95
C LYS A 113 -4.74 -4.13 -24.88
N GLY A 114 -5.20 -3.53 -25.98
CA GLY A 114 -5.47 -2.10 -26.10
C GLY A 114 -4.26 -1.22 -26.44
N VAL A 115 -3.06 -1.80 -26.60
CA VAL A 115 -1.89 -1.04 -27.09
C VAL A 115 -2.16 -0.57 -28.53
N ARG A 116 -1.87 0.71 -28.78
CA ARG A 116 -2.16 1.40 -30.05
C ARG A 116 -0.96 1.36 -30.98
N PHE A 117 -1.19 0.92 -32.22
CA PHE A 117 -0.20 0.93 -33.29
C PHE A 117 -0.67 1.73 -34.50
N ASN A 118 0.28 2.29 -35.24
CA ASN A 118 0.04 2.69 -36.62
C ASN A 118 0.21 1.42 -37.48
N ALA A 119 -0.90 0.89 -37.99
CA ALA A 119 -0.93 -0.33 -38.77
C ALA A 119 -1.23 -0.04 -40.24
N GLU A 120 -0.62 -0.81 -41.13
CA GLU A 120 -0.91 -0.82 -42.56
C GLU A 120 -2.07 -1.80 -42.81
N LYS A 121 -3.25 -1.27 -43.15
CA LYS A 121 -4.44 -2.04 -43.49
C LYS A 121 -4.41 -2.37 -44.98
N LYS A 122 -4.39 -3.67 -45.32
CA LYS A 122 -4.42 -4.20 -46.68
C LYS A 122 -5.54 -5.22 -46.83
N GLN A 123 -6.30 -5.15 -47.94
CA GLN A 123 -7.28 -6.18 -48.29
C GLN A 123 -6.54 -7.40 -48.89
N VAL A 124 -6.74 -8.60 -48.34
CA VAL A 124 -6.05 -9.82 -48.80
C VAL A 124 -6.99 -10.77 -49.52
N GLY A 125 -8.26 -10.85 -49.09
CA GLY A 125 -9.26 -11.72 -49.69
C GLY A 125 -10.66 -11.35 -49.24
N ASN A 126 -11.64 -12.17 -49.61
CA ASN A 126 -13.03 -12.03 -49.19
C ASN A 126 -13.53 -13.38 -48.67
N TYR A 127 -14.27 -13.36 -47.56
CA TYR A 127 -15.08 -14.47 -47.07
C TYR A 127 -16.53 -14.20 -47.47
N TYR A 128 -17.01 -14.90 -48.51
CA TYR A 128 -18.26 -14.57 -49.20
C TYR A 128 -18.29 -13.08 -49.62
N SER A 129 -19.20 -12.29 -49.06
CA SER A 129 -19.33 -10.85 -49.30
C SER A 129 -18.48 -9.98 -48.35
N THR A 130 -17.96 -10.55 -47.26
CA THR A 130 -17.20 -9.81 -46.24
C THR A 130 -15.71 -9.79 -46.60
N LYS A 131 -15.10 -8.60 -46.59
CA LYS A 131 -13.66 -8.44 -46.89
C LYS A 131 -12.79 -8.88 -45.72
N ILE A 132 -11.76 -9.67 -46.00
CA ILE A 132 -10.71 -10.04 -45.04
C ILE A 132 -9.62 -8.97 -45.09
N TRP A 133 -9.35 -8.38 -43.93
CA TRP A 133 -8.32 -7.37 -43.76
C TRP A 133 -7.10 -7.97 -43.09
N SER A 134 -5.92 -7.61 -43.60
CA SER A 134 -4.64 -7.81 -42.93
C SER A 134 -4.14 -6.49 -42.38
N PHE A 135 -3.62 -6.54 -41.16
CA PHE A 135 -2.99 -5.42 -40.46
C PHE A 135 -1.53 -5.78 -40.22
N SER A 136 -0.64 -5.10 -40.92
CA SER A 136 0.80 -5.17 -40.66
C SER A 136 1.19 -4.01 -39.73
N MET A 137 1.92 -4.31 -38.66
CA MET A 137 2.43 -3.29 -37.75
C MET A 137 3.80 -3.67 -37.19
N LYS A 138 4.53 -2.67 -36.70
CA LYS A 138 5.87 -2.86 -36.14
C LYS A 138 5.83 -2.84 -34.62
N SER A 139 6.47 -3.81 -33.98
CA SER A 139 6.68 -3.82 -32.54
C SER A 139 7.47 -2.59 -32.08
N ALA A 140 7.08 -2.02 -30.94
CA ALA A 140 7.73 -0.83 -30.39
C ALA A 140 9.20 -1.09 -29.97
N CYS A 141 9.50 -2.31 -29.54
CA CYS A 141 10.82 -2.66 -28.99
C CYS A 141 11.84 -3.01 -30.09
N CYS A 142 11.50 -3.95 -30.97
CA CYS A 142 12.44 -4.53 -31.93
C CYS A 142 12.14 -4.18 -33.39
N LYS A 143 11.10 -3.36 -33.66
CA LYS A 143 10.61 -3.04 -35.01
C LYS A 143 10.22 -4.26 -35.85
N HIS A 144 10.09 -5.43 -35.23
CA HIS A 144 9.65 -6.66 -35.88
C HIS A 144 8.22 -6.51 -36.41
N GLU A 145 7.97 -7.05 -37.60
CA GLU A 145 6.67 -6.94 -38.27
C GLU A 145 5.71 -8.03 -37.77
N ILE A 146 4.55 -7.60 -37.27
CA ILE A 146 3.48 -8.46 -36.80
C ILE A 146 2.32 -8.33 -37.80
N VAL A 147 1.85 -9.46 -38.31
CA VAL A 147 0.74 -9.52 -39.27
C VAL A 147 -0.45 -10.23 -38.63
N ILE A 148 -1.57 -9.50 -38.57
CA ILE A 148 -2.84 -9.99 -38.02
C ILE A 148 -3.89 -9.95 -39.13
N GLN A 149 -4.72 -10.98 -39.24
CA GLN A 149 -5.87 -11.03 -40.15
C GLN A 149 -7.20 -11.14 -39.39
N THR A 150 -8.26 -10.69 -40.05
CA THR A 150 -9.65 -10.82 -39.55
C THR A 150 -10.29 -12.10 -40.05
N ASP A 151 -10.85 -12.89 -39.16
CA ASP A 151 -11.58 -14.11 -39.48
C ASP A 151 -13.09 -13.92 -39.22
N PRO A 152 -13.88 -13.58 -40.25
CA PRO A 152 -15.30 -13.28 -40.08
C PRO A 152 -16.15 -14.51 -39.70
N LYS A 153 -15.65 -15.74 -39.90
CA LYS A 153 -16.35 -16.97 -39.50
C LYS A 153 -16.46 -17.11 -37.98
N ASN A 154 -15.37 -16.81 -37.27
CA ASN A 154 -15.28 -16.96 -35.81
C ASN A 154 -15.41 -15.61 -35.07
N CYS A 155 -15.55 -14.50 -35.82
CA CYS A 155 -15.51 -13.13 -35.27
C CYS A 155 -14.21 -12.81 -34.51
N GLU A 156 -13.09 -13.38 -34.95
CA GLU A 156 -11.80 -13.30 -34.26
C GLU A 156 -10.70 -12.69 -35.13
N TYR A 157 -9.61 -12.29 -34.49
CA TYR A 157 -8.38 -11.87 -35.15
C TYR A 157 -7.33 -12.97 -35.01
N VAL A 158 -6.77 -13.42 -36.14
CA VAL A 158 -5.75 -14.47 -36.17
C VAL A 158 -4.38 -13.87 -36.50
N ILE A 159 -3.37 -14.23 -35.70
CA ILE A 159 -1.98 -13.86 -35.97
C ILE A 159 -1.43 -14.83 -37.00
N ILE A 160 -0.89 -14.30 -38.09
CA ILE A 160 -0.23 -15.11 -39.13
C ILE A 160 1.26 -15.17 -38.89
N SER A 161 1.87 -14.03 -38.57
CA SER A 161 3.32 -13.95 -38.41
C SER A 161 3.75 -12.91 -37.38
N GLY A 162 4.91 -13.17 -36.78
CA GLY A 162 5.65 -12.23 -35.95
C GLY A 162 5.21 -12.14 -34.49
N ALA A 163 4.18 -12.89 -34.09
CA ALA A 163 3.74 -12.92 -32.71
C ALA A 163 2.98 -14.20 -32.35
N GLN A 164 2.87 -14.48 -31.05
CA GLN A 164 2.08 -15.58 -30.51
C GLN A 164 1.02 -15.03 -29.55
N LYS A 165 -0.22 -15.49 -29.67
CA LYS A 165 -1.29 -15.15 -28.74
C LYS A 165 -0.92 -15.70 -27.36
N LYS A 166 -0.98 -14.85 -26.33
CA LYS A 166 -0.93 -15.32 -24.95
C LYS A 166 -2.27 -15.99 -24.67
N THR A 167 -2.26 -17.31 -24.52
CA THR A 167 -3.41 -18.03 -23.95
C THR A 167 -3.35 -17.81 -22.45
N GLU A 168 -4.36 -17.13 -21.91
CA GLU A 168 -4.59 -17.10 -20.47
C GLU A 168 -5.51 -18.28 -20.21
N ASP A 169 -4.90 -19.45 -20.00
CA ASP A 169 -5.63 -20.57 -19.44
C ASP A 169 -6.04 -20.13 -18.04
N TYR A 170 -7.36 -20.09 -17.79
CA TYR A 170 -7.89 -19.84 -16.47
C TYR A 170 -7.58 -21.06 -15.61
N ASP A 171 -6.46 -21.01 -14.90
CA ASP A 171 -6.12 -22.03 -13.94
C ASP A 171 -6.95 -21.79 -12.68
N VAL A 172 -7.79 -22.77 -12.33
CA VAL A 172 -8.84 -22.60 -11.30
C VAL A 172 -8.23 -22.44 -9.91
N GLU A 173 -7.02 -22.98 -9.71
CA GLU A 173 -6.23 -22.86 -8.49
C GLU A 173 -5.78 -21.42 -8.20
N ASP A 174 -5.46 -20.63 -9.24
CA ASP A 174 -4.96 -19.25 -9.10
C ASP A 174 -6.09 -18.23 -8.84
N ALA A 175 -7.34 -18.61 -9.13
CA ALA A 175 -8.51 -17.73 -9.05
C ALA A 175 -9.28 -17.82 -7.73
N GLU A 176 -8.84 -18.64 -6.76
CA GLU A 176 -9.54 -18.94 -5.50
C GLU A 176 -11.04 -19.28 -5.69
N THR A 177 -11.41 -19.75 -6.88
CA THR A 177 -12.76 -20.21 -7.19
C THR A 177 -12.79 -21.72 -7.02
N PHE A 178 -13.88 -22.25 -6.46
CA PHE A 178 -14.03 -23.70 -6.29
C PHE A 178 -13.83 -24.37 -7.66
N ALA A 179 -12.84 -25.26 -7.75
CA ALA A 179 -12.69 -26.16 -8.87
C ALA A 179 -14.05 -26.81 -9.13
N LEU A 180 -14.54 -26.66 -10.37
CA LEU A 180 -15.68 -27.47 -10.80
C LEU A 180 -15.34 -28.93 -10.49
N PRO A 181 -16.30 -29.70 -9.97
CA PRO A 181 -16.03 -31.04 -9.51
C PRO A 181 -15.36 -31.86 -10.63
N ALA A 182 -14.51 -32.81 -10.21
CA ALA A 182 -13.60 -33.59 -11.05
C ALA A 182 -14.28 -34.06 -12.36
N ASP A 183 -13.50 -34.29 -13.42
CA ASP A 183 -14.02 -34.76 -14.72
C ASP A 183 -14.96 -35.98 -14.61
N GLU A 184 -14.76 -36.81 -13.59
CA GLU A 184 -15.65 -37.94 -13.26
C GLU A 184 -17.06 -37.52 -12.82
N GLU A 185 -17.18 -36.45 -12.04
CA GLU A 185 -18.47 -35.89 -11.62
C GLU A 185 -19.15 -35.13 -12.76
N ARG A 186 -18.38 -34.52 -13.67
CA ARG A 186 -18.92 -33.95 -14.93
C ARG A 186 -19.57 -35.03 -15.80
N GLY A 187 -18.95 -36.22 -15.88
CA GLY A 187 -19.50 -37.38 -16.56
C GLY A 187 -20.79 -37.89 -15.90
N LYS A 188 -20.86 -37.89 -14.55
CA LYS A 188 -22.06 -38.26 -13.79
C LYS A 188 -23.18 -37.22 -13.91
N LEU A 189 -22.84 -35.92 -14.01
CA LEU A 189 -23.80 -34.83 -14.25
C LEU A 189 -24.47 -34.88 -15.63
N ALA A 190 -23.94 -35.68 -16.57
CA ALA A 190 -24.61 -35.93 -17.84
C ALA A 190 -25.86 -36.80 -17.67
N ASP A 191 -25.95 -37.61 -16.60
CA ASP A 191 -27.15 -38.38 -16.26
C ASP A 191 -28.23 -37.46 -15.67
N PRO A 192 -29.44 -37.40 -16.28
CA PRO A 192 -30.54 -36.59 -15.78
C PRO A 192 -30.96 -36.88 -14.34
N PHE A 193 -30.88 -38.13 -13.88
CA PHE A 193 -31.30 -38.51 -12.52
C PHE A 193 -30.30 -38.01 -11.48
N TYR A 194 -29.01 -38.26 -11.69
CA TYR A 194 -27.93 -37.80 -10.80
C TYR A 194 -27.97 -36.27 -10.65
N ARG A 195 -28.19 -35.55 -11.74
CA ARG A 195 -28.29 -34.08 -11.73
C ARG A 195 -29.48 -33.57 -10.90
N LEU A 196 -30.62 -34.25 -10.95
CA LEU A 196 -31.80 -33.85 -10.16
C LEU A 196 -31.59 -34.09 -8.66
N GLU A 197 -31.06 -35.24 -8.28
CA GLU A 197 -30.77 -35.57 -6.88
C GLU A 197 -29.78 -34.57 -6.25
N HIS A 198 -28.69 -34.26 -6.95
CA HIS A 198 -27.70 -33.28 -6.47
C HIS A 198 -28.27 -31.86 -6.39
N GLN A 199 -29.15 -31.48 -7.34
CA GLN A 199 -29.84 -30.20 -7.27
C GLN A 199 -30.78 -30.13 -6.06
N GLU A 200 -31.48 -31.21 -5.73
CA GLU A 200 -32.33 -31.26 -4.54
C GLU A 200 -31.52 -31.18 -3.25
N GLU A 201 -30.39 -31.88 -3.16
CA GLU A 201 -29.47 -31.79 -2.02
C GLU A 201 -28.92 -30.37 -1.84
N ASP A 202 -28.52 -29.69 -2.91
CA ASP A 202 -28.04 -28.31 -2.85
C ASP A 202 -29.15 -27.34 -2.41
N LEU A 203 -30.38 -27.57 -2.86
CA LEU A 203 -31.55 -26.81 -2.40
C LEU A 203 -31.85 -27.06 -0.92
N GLN A 204 -31.66 -28.27 -0.41
CA GLN A 204 -31.81 -28.59 1.00
C GLN A 204 -30.73 -27.89 1.84
N LYS A 205 -29.46 -28.00 1.46
CA LYS A 205 -28.34 -27.27 2.11
C LYS A 205 -28.60 -25.76 2.14
N LYS A 206 -29.13 -25.19 1.05
CA LYS A 206 -29.52 -23.78 1.00
C LYS A 206 -30.60 -23.45 2.03
N LYS A 207 -31.67 -24.25 2.12
CA LYS A 207 -32.78 -24.05 3.08
C LYS A 207 -32.31 -24.17 4.53
N GLU A 208 -31.37 -25.07 4.82
CA GLU A 208 -30.79 -25.22 6.15
C GLU A 208 -29.89 -24.04 6.54
N ALA A 209 -29.12 -23.52 5.58
CA ALA A 209 -28.22 -22.38 5.81
C ALA A 209 -28.96 -21.03 5.94
N GLU A 210 -30.08 -20.87 5.22
CA GLU A 210 -30.88 -19.63 5.20
C GLU A 210 -31.24 -19.08 6.60
N PRO A 211 -31.82 -19.85 7.55
CA PRO A 211 -32.14 -19.33 8.88
C PRO A 211 -30.90 -18.93 9.69
N VAL A 212 -29.76 -19.57 9.46
CA VAL A 212 -28.48 -19.22 10.10
C VAL A 212 -27.99 -17.87 9.56
N LEU A 213 -28.03 -17.67 8.24
CA LEU A 213 -27.67 -16.41 7.61
C LEU A 213 -28.56 -15.26 8.08
N VAL A 214 -29.88 -15.48 8.15
CA VAL A 214 -30.83 -14.49 8.67
C VAL A 214 -30.53 -14.14 10.14
N ARG A 215 -30.16 -15.13 10.96
CA ARG A 215 -29.76 -14.89 12.35
C ARG A 215 -28.49 -14.04 12.44
N LEU A 216 -27.47 -14.37 11.64
CA LEU A 216 -26.21 -13.62 11.58
C LEU A 216 -26.44 -12.18 11.11
N GLN A 217 -27.28 -12.00 10.09
CA GLN A 217 -27.66 -10.68 9.60
C GLN A 217 -28.35 -9.86 10.69
N ARG A 218 -29.33 -10.42 11.41
CA ARG A 218 -29.99 -9.73 12.53
C ARG A 218 -29.00 -9.33 13.63
N VAL A 219 -28.05 -10.19 13.96
CA VAL A 219 -26.99 -9.86 14.93
C VAL A 219 -26.11 -8.73 14.41
N SER A 220 -25.72 -8.77 13.12
CA SER A 220 -24.96 -7.69 12.48
C SER A 220 -25.74 -6.37 12.53
N ASP A 221 -26.99 -6.35 12.07
CA ASP A 221 -27.83 -5.16 12.04
C ASP A 221 -28.02 -4.58 13.45
N SER A 222 -28.21 -5.43 14.46
CA SER A 222 -28.30 -4.98 15.87
C SER A 222 -27.01 -4.38 16.41
N ARG A 223 -25.85 -4.82 15.92
CA ARG A 223 -24.54 -4.26 16.31
C ARG A 223 -24.23 -2.95 15.59
N HIS A 224 -24.71 -2.81 14.35
CA HIS A 224 -24.45 -1.66 13.49
C HIS A 224 -25.57 -0.60 13.54
N SER A 225 -26.65 -0.82 14.29
CA SER A 225 -27.72 0.16 14.44
C SER A 225 -27.22 1.49 15.00
N ASP A 226 -26.23 1.46 15.90
CA ASP A 226 -25.61 2.63 16.54
C ASP A 226 -24.09 2.72 16.28
N ASP A 227 -23.68 2.68 15.01
CA ASP A 227 -22.27 2.81 14.58
C ASP A 227 -21.54 4.00 15.21
N TYR A 228 -22.22 5.14 15.38
CA TYR A 228 -21.63 6.33 15.99
C TYR A 228 -21.26 6.10 17.46
N ALA A 229 -22.13 5.45 18.24
CA ALA A 229 -21.90 5.19 19.66
C ALA A 229 -20.74 4.20 19.85
N LEU A 230 -20.70 3.14 19.04
CA LEU A 230 -19.65 2.12 19.08
C LEU A 230 -18.29 2.71 18.69
N ASN A 231 -18.23 3.49 17.61
CA ASN A 231 -17.02 4.20 17.21
C ASN A 231 -16.58 5.26 18.24
N LYS A 232 -17.52 5.96 18.88
CA LYS A 232 -17.22 6.92 19.95
C LYS A 232 -16.59 6.22 21.16
N ALA A 233 -17.14 5.07 21.57
CA ALA A 233 -16.60 4.26 22.67
C ALA A 233 -15.19 3.74 22.34
N LEU A 234 -15.00 3.19 21.14
CA LEU A 234 -13.70 2.69 20.68
C LEU A 234 -12.65 3.81 20.63
N ARG A 235 -12.99 4.98 20.08
CA ARG A 235 -12.08 6.14 20.08
C ARG A 235 -11.76 6.63 21.48
N ALA A 236 -12.72 6.60 22.41
CA ALA A 236 -12.48 6.95 23.80
C ALA A 236 -11.48 5.99 24.47
N GLN A 237 -11.66 4.68 24.27
CA GLN A 237 -10.72 3.66 24.76
C GLN A 237 -9.32 3.84 24.18
N LEU A 238 -9.18 4.01 22.86
CA LEU A 238 -7.88 4.23 22.22
C LEU A 238 -7.21 5.53 22.67
N ARG A 239 -7.97 6.61 22.87
CA ARG A 239 -7.43 7.86 23.44
C ARG A 239 -6.90 7.65 24.86
N ASN A 240 -7.61 6.89 25.68
CA ASN A 240 -7.17 6.59 27.04
C ASN A 240 -5.94 5.69 27.05
N GLN A 241 -5.88 4.68 26.17
CA GLN A 241 -4.70 3.84 26.00
C GLN A 241 -3.49 4.65 25.50
N LYS A 242 -3.68 5.52 24.50
CA LYS A 242 -2.61 6.39 23.99
C LYS A 242 -2.07 7.35 25.07
N LYS A 243 -2.95 7.90 25.91
CA LYS A 243 -2.55 8.71 27.07
C LYS A 243 -1.71 7.91 28.06
N ARG A 244 -2.16 6.70 28.43
CA ARG A 244 -1.40 5.78 29.32
C ARG A 244 -0.01 5.45 28.76
N VAL A 245 0.06 5.07 27.49
CA VAL A 245 1.34 4.76 26.82
C VAL A 245 2.26 5.98 26.77
N ALA A 246 1.72 7.17 26.48
CA ALA A 246 2.52 8.40 26.49
C ALA A 246 3.07 8.73 27.89
N GLU A 247 2.29 8.51 28.95
CA GLU A 247 2.75 8.66 30.34
C GLU A 247 3.84 7.63 30.70
N GLU A 248 3.69 6.37 30.29
CA GLU A 248 4.70 5.31 30.41
C GLU A 248 6.00 5.67 29.69
N GLU A 249 5.93 6.23 28.48
CA GLU A 249 7.10 6.67 27.72
C GLU A 249 7.77 7.89 28.35
N LEU A 250 7.00 8.88 28.82
CA LEU A 250 7.54 10.05 29.51
C LEU A 250 8.26 9.66 30.80
N THR A 251 7.69 8.73 31.57
CA THR A 251 8.33 8.22 32.79
C THR A 251 9.59 7.41 32.49
N SER A 252 9.60 6.63 31.41
CA SER A 252 10.79 5.92 30.93
C SER A 252 11.91 6.89 30.53
N ARG A 253 11.58 7.91 29.72
CA ARG A 253 12.53 8.95 29.30
C ARG A 253 13.09 9.75 30.47
N LYS A 254 12.27 10.09 31.47
CA LYS A 254 12.73 10.75 32.72
C LYS A 254 13.75 9.91 33.49
N LYS A 255 13.63 8.58 33.43
CA LYS A 255 14.56 7.64 34.04
C LYS A 255 15.77 7.32 33.14
N GLY A 256 15.84 7.89 31.94
CA GLY A 256 16.89 7.61 30.95
C GLY A 256 16.78 6.23 30.30
N LEU A 257 15.61 5.59 30.37
CA LEU A 257 15.36 4.26 29.80
C LEU A 257 14.73 4.42 28.41
N GLY A 258 15.17 3.61 27.45
CA GLY A 258 14.64 3.56 26.08
C GLY A 258 13.58 2.49 25.87
N ILE A 259 12.99 1.97 26.95
CA ILE A 259 12.12 0.78 26.95
C ILE A 259 10.75 1.17 27.51
N ARG A 260 9.66 0.61 26.96
CA ARG A 260 8.31 0.83 27.50
C ARG A 260 8.21 0.28 28.93
N LEU A 261 7.80 1.12 29.88
CA LEU A 261 7.58 0.70 31.26
C LEU A 261 6.23 -0.01 31.38
N LEU A 262 6.24 -1.19 31.99
CA LEU A 262 5.03 -1.88 32.42
C LEU A 262 4.45 -1.21 33.68
N PRO A 263 3.15 -1.35 33.93
CA PRO A 263 2.55 -0.90 35.18
C PRO A 263 3.23 -1.59 36.38
N LEU A 264 3.33 -0.85 37.48
CA LEU A 264 3.99 -1.32 38.70
C LEU A 264 3.23 -2.51 39.29
N SER A 265 3.89 -3.66 39.42
CA SER A 265 3.34 -4.81 40.15
C SER A 265 3.52 -4.61 41.66
N GLU A 266 2.57 -5.12 42.45
CA GLU A 266 2.67 -5.12 43.91
C GLU A 266 3.92 -5.89 44.39
N GLU A 267 4.27 -6.96 43.67
CA GLU A 267 5.46 -7.77 43.93
C GLU A 267 6.77 -6.98 43.76
N ASP A 268 6.82 -6.11 42.74
CA ASP A 268 7.97 -5.25 42.47
C ASP A 268 8.19 -4.26 43.62
N THR A 269 7.10 -3.72 44.19
CA THR A 269 7.19 -2.78 45.32
C THR A 269 7.71 -3.46 46.59
N ALA A 270 7.21 -4.67 46.88
CA ALA A 270 7.65 -5.45 48.03
C ALA A 270 9.12 -5.84 47.91
N THR A 271 9.55 -6.20 46.70
CA THR A 271 10.95 -6.57 46.42
C THR A 271 11.86 -5.35 46.54
N ALA A 272 11.48 -4.21 45.96
CA ALA A 272 12.25 -2.96 46.06
C ALA A 272 12.39 -2.49 47.52
N ALA A 273 11.35 -2.62 48.34
CA ALA A 273 11.40 -2.26 49.75
C ALA A 273 12.41 -3.10 50.57
N ARG A 274 12.65 -4.35 50.16
CA ARG A 274 13.62 -5.24 50.81
C ARG A 274 15.06 -4.92 50.44
N VAL A 275 15.30 -4.29 49.29
CA VAL A 275 16.65 -3.98 48.80
C VAL A 275 17.13 -2.64 49.38
N LYS A 276 18.03 -2.70 50.37
CA LYS A 276 18.71 -1.52 50.93
C LYS A 276 20.05 -1.27 50.22
N PHE A 277 20.11 -0.30 49.32
CA PHE A 277 21.38 0.20 48.81
C PHE A 277 22.00 1.17 49.82
N SER A 278 23.15 0.81 50.39
CA SER A 278 23.97 1.76 51.14
C SER A 278 24.54 2.78 50.14
N SER A 279 23.97 3.98 50.06
CA SER A 279 24.54 5.03 49.23
C SER A 279 25.98 5.30 49.67
N LYS A 280 26.92 5.49 48.73
CA LYS A 280 28.30 5.88 49.08
C LYS A 280 28.32 7.13 49.96
N PHE A 281 27.31 8.00 49.81
CA PHE A 281 27.08 9.16 50.65
C PHE A 281 26.76 8.79 52.11
N ASP A 282 25.82 7.89 52.38
CA ASP A 282 25.46 7.49 53.74
C ASP A 282 26.58 6.74 54.44
N ARG A 283 27.33 5.93 53.69
CA ARG A 283 28.53 5.27 54.21
C ARG A 283 29.61 6.29 54.57
N ASN A 284 29.93 7.21 53.66
CA ASN A 284 30.92 8.27 53.90
C ASN A 284 30.49 9.23 55.02
N ARG A 285 29.18 9.53 55.15
CA ARG A 285 28.61 10.34 56.23
C ARG A 285 28.75 9.64 57.58
N LYS A 286 28.46 8.34 57.64
CA LYS A 286 28.67 7.53 58.85
C LYS A 286 30.14 7.44 59.23
N GLU A 287 31.03 7.23 58.25
CA GLU A 287 32.48 7.20 58.48
C GLU A 287 33.01 8.56 58.97
N LYS A 288 32.58 9.68 58.37
CA LYS A 288 32.95 11.03 58.84
C LYS A 288 32.43 11.30 60.26
N ARG A 289 31.20 10.94 60.57
CA ARG A 289 30.65 11.09 61.93
C ARG A 289 31.38 10.21 62.95
N ALA A 290 31.71 8.98 62.59
CA ALA A 290 32.51 8.09 63.44
C ALA A 290 33.92 8.65 63.68
N LEU A 291 34.54 9.26 62.66
CA LEU A 291 35.84 9.94 62.80
C LEU A 291 35.75 11.15 63.75
N ILE A 292 34.75 12.01 63.62
CA ILE A 292 34.53 13.16 64.51
C ILE A 292 34.31 12.71 65.95
N ASN A 293 33.49 11.67 66.17
CA ASN A 293 33.27 11.13 67.52
C ASN A 293 34.52 10.47 68.10
N ALA A 294 35.44 9.99 67.26
CA ALA A 294 36.70 9.40 67.69
C ALA A 294 37.83 10.43 67.91
N THR A 295 37.62 11.69 67.52
CA THR A 295 38.56 12.79 67.83
C THR A 295 38.35 13.30 69.25
N SER A 296 39.44 13.60 69.94
CA SER A 296 39.41 14.18 71.29
C SER A 296 38.82 15.59 71.25
N ILE A 297 37.90 15.89 72.17
CA ILE A 297 37.24 17.20 72.30
C ILE A 297 38.17 18.22 73.01
N PHE A 298 39.27 17.77 73.61
CA PHE A 298 40.22 18.65 74.29
C PHE A 298 41.31 19.14 73.32
N PRO A 299 41.63 20.46 73.30
CA PRO A 299 42.77 20.99 72.56
C PRO A 299 44.04 20.36 73.16
N GLY A 300 44.84 19.72 72.31
CA GLY A 300 45.99 18.92 72.76
C GLY A 300 46.91 19.73 73.67
N SER A 301 47.17 19.22 74.88
CA SER A 301 48.21 19.80 75.73
C SER A 301 49.55 19.64 75.03
N SER A 302 50.20 20.77 74.78
CA SER A 302 51.60 20.84 74.40
C SER A 302 52.45 20.29 75.54
N GLY A 303 52.82 19.01 75.49
CA GLY A 303 53.71 18.44 76.50
C GLY A 303 53.71 16.92 76.59
N SER A 304 54.27 16.24 75.59
CA SER A 304 55.10 15.04 75.82
C SER A 304 55.78 14.62 74.52
N SER A 305 57.09 14.79 74.50
CA SER A 305 58.04 14.36 73.47
C SER A 305 58.24 12.84 73.50
N THR A 306 57.19 12.07 73.26
CA THR A 306 57.32 10.65 72.91
C THR A 306 56.54 10.30 71.65
N SER A 307 57.30 10.28 70.54
CA SER A 307 57.04 9.51 69.32
C SER A 307 55.85 9.93 68.44
N ASN A 308 56.04 11.00 67.66
CA ASN A 308 55.26 11.24 66.43
C ASN A 308 55.20 9.99 65.53
N ALA A 309 56.24 9.15 65.55
CA ALA A 309 56.26 7.86 64.86
C ALA A 309 55.20 6.86 65.39
N ARG A 310 55.03 6.73 66.71
CA ARG A 310 54.08 5.78 67.32
C ARG A 310 52.65 6.28 67.20
N ARG A 311 52.45 7.61 67.19
CA ARG A 311 51.17 8.25 66.85
C ARG A 311 50.80 8.03 65.38
N LEU A 312 51.72 8.25 64.44
CA LEU A 312 51.53 7.96 63.01
C LEU A 312 51.36 6.46 62.74
N GLU A 313 52.01 5.60 63.52
CA GLU A 313 51.86 4.14 63.45
C GLU A 313 50.51 3.67 64.00
N LEU A 314 50.03 4.25 65.12
CA LEU A 314 48.68 4.01 65.64
C LEU A 314 47.60 4.61 64.74
N GLU A 315 47.84 5.76 64.12
CA GLU A 315 46.94 6.35 63.13
C GLU A 315 46.90 5.55 61.83
N SER A 316 48.04 5.01 61.36
CA SER A 316 48.08 4.13 60.18
C SER A 316 47.50 2.73 60.47
N LYS A 317 47.70 2.18 61.68
CA LYS A 317 47.01 0.98 62.19
C LYS A 317 45.50 1.23 62.36
N ARG A 318 45.07 2.40 62.84
CA ARG A 318 43.65 2.82 62.87
C ARG A 318 43.06 3.04 61.48
N ARG A 319 43.82 3.52 60.49
CA ARG A 319 43.39 3.63 59.08
C ARG A 319 43.23 2.28 58.40
N LYS A 320 44.00 1.26 58.81
CA LYS A 320 43.87 -0.14 58.32
C LYS A 320 42.68 -0.88 58.93
N ILE A 321 42.22 -0.47 60.11
CA ILE A 321 41.01 -1.02 60.72
C ILE A 321 39.81 -0.27 60.15
N LYS A 322 38.98 -0.95 59.33
CA LYS A 322 37.64 -0.44 58.97
C LYS A 322 36.89 -0.15 60.27
N THR A 323 36.83 1.10 60.69
CA THR A 323 36.20 1.54 61.94
C THR A 323 34.73 1.12 62.03
N SER A 324 34.07 0.98 60.88
CA SER A 324 32.73 0.40 60.71
C SER A 324 32.63 -1.11 60.95
N SER A 325 33.72 -1.86 60.73
CA SER A 325 33.81 -3.30 61.02
C SER A 325 34.18 -3.57 62.47
N ALA A 326 35.05 -2.74 63.06
CA ALA A 326 35.43 -2.85 64.48
C ALA A 326 34.29 -2.44 65.43
N SER A 327 33.54 -1.39 65.09
CA SER A 327 32.33 -1.00 65.85
C SER A 327 31.21 -2.05 65.76
N LYS A 328 31.07 -2.77 64.63
CA LYS A 328 30.17 -3.92 64.49
C LYS A 328 30.60 -5.16 65.29
N LEU A 329 31.89 -5.33 65.56
CA LEU A 329 32.41 -6.43 66.39
C LEU A 329 32.28 -6.11 67.89
N LEU A 330 32.36 -4.84 68.28
CA LEU A 330 32.20 -4.38 69.65
C LEU A 330 30.73 -4.25 70.07
N VAL A 331 29.85 -3.89 69.14
CA VAL A 331 28.39 -4.00 69.31
C VAL A 331 27.99 -5.42 68.93
N GLY A 332 28.37 -6.38 69.77
CA GLY A 332 27.91 -7.76 69.71
C GLY A 332 26.39 -7.81 69.84
N GLY A 333 25.69 -7.84 68.71
CA GLY A 333 24.32 -8.33 68.63
C GLY A 333 24.38 -9.86 68.50
N PHE A 334 23.88 -10.53 69.52
CA PHE A 334 23.61 -11.97 69.60
C PHE A 334 23.36 -12.61 68.22
N LYS A 335 24.16 -13.63 67.87
CA LYS A 335 23.70 -14.66 66.92
C LYS A 335 22.55 -15.41 67.61
N PRO A 336 21.31 -15.42 67.11
CA PRO A 336 20.39 -16.45 67.52
C PRO A 336 20.96 -17.80 67.04
N SER A 337 21.06 -18.74 67.97
CA SER A 337 21.47 -20.13 67.74
C SER A 337 20.60 -20.78 66.66
N SER A 338 21.19 -21.71 65.91
CA SER A 338 20.58 -22.49 64.82
C SER A 338 19.50 -23.49 65.23
N TRP A 339 18.84 -23.30 66.38
CA TRP A 339 17.80 -24.19 66.90
C TRP A 339 16.51 -23.40 67.10
N SER A 340 15.76 -23.23 66.02
CA SER A 340 14.31 -22.99 66.00
C SER A 340 13.82 -23.16 64.56
N ALA A 341 13.96 -24.37 64.04
CA ALA A 341 13.14 -24.85 62.96
C ALA A 341 12.01 -25.67 63.60
N CYS A 342 10.80 -25.11 63.62
CA CYS A 342 9.58 -25.88 63.64
C CYS A 342 8.66 -25.30 62.56
N PRO A 343 8.22 -26.11 61.58
CA PRO A 343 7.17 -25.74 60.65
C PRO A 343 5.82 -26.10 61.29
N VAL A 344 4.92 -25.14 61.50
CA VAL A 344 3.51 -25.43 61.80
C VAL A 344 2.58 -24.46 61.05
N SER A 345 1.63 -25.09 60.37
CA SER A 345 0.57 -24.61 59.50
C SER A 345 -0.61 -23.96 60.25
N SER A 346 -1.29 -22.99 59.61
CA SER A 346 -2.75 -22.75 59.62
C SER A 346 -3.02 -21.37 58.97
N GLY A 347 -3.87 -21.15 57.97
CA GLY A 347 -5.25 -21.60 57.83
C GLY A 347 -6.22 -20.50 58.33
N GLY A 348 -6.99 -19.86 57.43
CA GLY A 348 -8.09 -18.94 57.77
C GLY A 348 -8.13 -17.68 56.86
N HIS A 349 -8.87 -17.60 55.75
CA HIS A 349 -10.32 -17.37 55.60
C HIS A 349 -10.91 -16.13 56.31
N LYS A 350 -11.28 -15.11 55.51
CA LYS A 350 -12.52 -14.28 55.52
C LYS A 350 -12.39 -13.18 54.46
N ARG A 351 -13.14 -13.23 53.34
CA ARG A 351 -14.45 -12.56 53.11
C ARG A 351 -14.50 -11.12 53.63
N THR A 352 -14.47 -10.16 52.72
CA THR A 352 -15.62 -9.32 52.30
C THR A 352 -15.41 -8.87 50.87
#